data_AF-A0AAU5WDW6-F1
#
_entry.id   AF-A0AAU5WDW6-F1
#
_cell.length_a   1.000
_cell.length_b   1.000
_cell.length_c   1.000
_cell.angle_alpha   90.00
_cell.angle_beta   90.00
_cell.angle_gamma   90.00
#
_symmetry.space_group_name_H-M   'P 1'
#
loop_
_entity.id
_entity.type
_entity.pdbx_description
1 polymer ?
#
loop_
_entity_poly.entity_id
_entity_poly.type
_entity_poly.pdbx_seq_one_letter_code
_entity_poly.pdbx_strand_id
1 'polypeptide(L)'
;MRLLRAARLPASVRDALALDRGERVLAHAPTRGGSFVVATTTALRLPSAEGGFTSVPWERVDQASWKDGWLHVQETSGGPEHHVRLTEPGSVPETVRERVTATVVLTHHARLPGGGGVRIAGRRPAEGGGVRWSFVFEAGLDPDDPGLRAHAEQILQDLRRQTGL
;
A
#
# COMPACT_ATOMS: atom_id res chain seq x y z
N MET A 1 -15.67 20.50 -17.26
CA MET A 1 -15.69 19.91 -15.90
C MET A 1 -14.88 20.80 -14.98
N ARG A 2 -15.49 21.31 -13.90
CA ARG A 2 -14.86 22.23 -12.95
C ARG A 2 -14.03 21.39 -11.97
N LEU A 3 -12.70 21.37 -12.13
CA LEU A 3 -11.80 20.77 -11.17
C LEU A 3 -12.00 21.51 -9.83
N LEU A 4 -12.73 20.89 -8.90
CA LEU A 4 -12.77 21.34 -7.51
C LEU A 4 -11.34 21.21 -6.99
N ARG A 5 -10.65 22.34 -6.91
CA ARG A 5 -9.34 22.43 -6.28
C ARG A 5 -9.54 21.97 -4.84
N ALA A 6 -8.99 20.82 -4.48
CA ALA A 6 -9.01 20.36 -3.09
C ALA A 6 -8.56 21.52 -2.20
N ALA A 7 -9.33 21.81 -1.16
CA ALA A 7 -9.01 22.86 -0.21
C ALA A 7 -7.58 22.66 0.31
N ARG A 8 -6.75 23.69 0.41
CA ARG A 8 -5.35 23.51 0.86
C ARG A 8 -5.33 22.76 2.19
N LEU A 9 -4.49 21.73 2.30
CA LEU A 9 -4.25 21.02 3.55
C LEU A 9 -3.91 22.04 4.67
N PRO A 10 -4.64 22.03 5.80
CA PRO A 10 -4.37 22.95 6.91
C PRO A 10 -2.92 22.87 7.40
N ALA A 11 -2.36 23.99 7.86
CA ALA A 11 -0.97 24.05 8.32
C ALA A 11 -0.70 23.08 9.50
N SER A 12 -1.60 23.05 10.49
CA SER A 12 -1.50 22.14 11.63
C SER A 12 -1.46 20.66 11.21
N VAL A 13 -2.23 20.30 10.19
CA VAL A 13 -2.23 18.93 9.65
C VAL A 13 -0.91 18.65 8.94
N ARG A 14 -0.42 19.59 8.13
CA ARG A 14 0.87 19.45 7.44
C ARG A 14 2.03 19.27 8.41
N ASP A 15 2.05 20.04 9.49
CA ASP A 15 3.10 19.96 10.52
C ASP A 15 3.05 18.62 11.25
N ALA A 16 1.84 18.08 11.49
CA ALA A 16 1.62 16.77 12.10
C ALA A 16 2.00 15.58 11.20
N LEU A 17 2.14 15.76 9.88
CA LEU A 17 2.55 14.66 8.98
C LEU A 17 4.01 14.25 9.17
N ALA A 18 4.85 15.13 9.76
CA ALA A 18 6.29 14.92 9.94
C ALA A 18 6.97 14.38 8.66
N LEU A 19 6.79 15.11 7.54
CA LEU A 19 7.31 14.71 6.24
C LEU A 19 8.84 14.66 6.22
N ASP A 20 9.38 13.63 5.57
CA ASP A 20 10.82 13.50 5.38
C ASP A 20 11.36 14.58 4.41
N ARG A 21 12.67 14.82 4.47
CA ARG A 21 13.30 15.85 3.63
C ARG A 21 13.10 15.53 2.14
N GLY A 22 12.37 16.40 1.45
CA GLY A 22 12.07 16.24 0.01
C GLY A 22 10.80 15.45 -0.28
N GLU A 23 10.13 14.90 0.74
CA GLU A 23 8.80 14.32 0.60
C GLU A 23 7.77 15.41 0.30
N ARG A 24 6.90 15.14 -0.69
CA ARG A 24 5.87 16.10 -1.13
C ARG A 24 4.48 15.48 -1.06
N VAL A 25 3.51 16.27 -0.63
CA VAL A 25 2.08 15.92 -0.72
C VAL A 25 1.66 15.95 -2.19
N LEU A 26 1.07 14.85 -2.66
CA LEU A 26 0.54 14.71 -4.01
C LEU A 26 -0.97 14.92 -4.04
N ALA A 27 -1.68 14.32 -3.08
CA ALA A 27 -3.13 14.45 -2.92
C ALA A 27 -3.51 14.30 -1.45
N HIS A 28 -4.67 14.84 -1.07
CA HIS A 28 -5.24 14.62 0.25
C HIS A 28 -6.77 14.67 0.21
N ALA A 29 -7.41 14.05 1.20
CA ALA A 29 -8.87 14.00 1.31
C ALA A 29 -9.28 14.06 2.79
N PRO A 30 -10.26 14.89 3.16
CA PRO A 30 -10.80 14.90 4.52
C PRO A 30 -11.53 13.60 4.84
N THR A 31 -11.41 13.17 6.08
CA THR A 31 -12.11 11.99 6.62
C THR A 31 -13.33 12.43 7.42
N ARG A 32 -14.31 11.54 7.57
CA ARG A 32 -15.50 11.82 8.39
C ARG A 32 -15.17 12.12 9.86
N GLY A 33 -14.04 11.63 10.36
CA GLY A 33 -13.55 11.87 11.72
C GLY A 33 -12.83 13.21 11.92
N GLY A 34 -12.82 14.09 10.93
CA GLY A 34 -12.15 15.41 11.01
C GLY A 34 -10.63 15.37 10.80
N SER A 35 -10.09 14.23 10.35
CA SER A 35 -8.68 14.08 9.96
C SER A 35 -8.55 14.07 8.43
N PHE A 36 -7.39 13.66 7.92
CA PHE A 36 -7.10 13.57 6.49
C PHE A 36 -6.47 12.23 6.14
N VAL A 37 -6.68 11.78 4.90
CA VAL A 37 -5.77 10.86 4.23
C VAL A 37 -4.87 11.68 3.33
N VAL A 38 -3.56 11.44 3.36
CA VAL A 38 -2.60 12.20 2.56
C VAL A 38 -1.70 11.24 1.80
N ALA A 39 -1.76 11.30 0.48
CA ALA A 39 -0.85 10.58 -0.41
C ALA A 39 0.38 11.46 -0.67
N THR A 40 1.57 10.95 -0.36
CA THR A 40 2.84 11.66 -0.57
C THR A 40 3.67 10.97 -1.65
N THR A 41 4.83 11.54 -1.96
CA THR A 41 5.82 10.90 -2.83
C THR A 41 6.34 9.58 -2.28
N THR A 42 6.35 9.34 -0.97
CA THR A 42 7.04 8.17 -0.37
C THR A 42 6.09 7.23 0.38
N ALA A 43 4.97 7.73 0.90
CA ALA A 43 4.02 6.95 1.68
C ALA A 43 2.57 7.44 1.56
N LEU A 44 1.65 6.58 2.01
CA LEU A 44 0.28 6.93 2.35
C LEU A 44 0.20 7.23 3.84
N ARG A 45 -0.24 8.44 4.20
CA ARG A 45 -0.45 8.87 5.58
C ARG A 45 -1.92 8.72 5.93
N LEU A 46 -2.21 7.88 6.92
CA LEU A 46 -3.55 7.50 7.37
C LEU A 46 -3.78 7.99 8.81
N PRO A 47 -5.01 8.38 9.20
CA PRO A 47 -5.29 8.72 10.60
C PRO A 47 -4.98 7.55 11.55
N SER A 48 -4.28 7.84 12.65
CA SER A 48 -4.06 6.86 13.72
C SER A 48 -5.14 6.96 14.81
N ALA A 49 -5.48 5.83 15.43
CA ALA A 49 -6.41 5.78 16.57
C ALA A 49 -5.88 6.53 17.81
N GLU A 50 -4.55 6.60 17.97
CA GLU A 50 -3.88 7.32 19.06
C GLU A 50 -3.73 8.83 18.80
N GLY A 51 -4.24 9.30 17.65
CA GLY A 51 -4.01 10.66 17.15
C GLY A 51 -2.81 10.74 16.21
N GLY A 52 -2.80 11.76 15.36
CA GLY A 52 -1.77 11.94 14.33
C GLY A 52 -1.96 10.99 13.14
N PHE A 53 -0.83 10.56 12.56
CA PHE A 53 -0.79 9.83 11.29
C PHE A 53 0.09 8.57 11.37
N THR A 54 -0.43 7.47 10.88
CA THR A 54 0.33 6.26 10.53
C THR A 54 0.88 6.42 9.12
N SER A 55 2.16 6.14 8.92
CA SER A 55 2.81 6.14 7.61
C SER A 55 2.87 4.73 7.05
N VAL A 56 2.29 4.53 5.86
CA VAL A 56 2.37 3.27 5.12
C VAL A 56 3.18 3.52 3.84
N PRO A 57 4.47 3.12 3.79
CA PRO A 57 5.29 3.19 2.59
C PRO A 57 4.60 2.51 1.41
N TRP A 58 4.72 3.07 0.20
CA TRP A 58 3.98 2.57 -0.96
C TRP A 58 4.27 1.11 -1.27
N GLU A 59 5.51 0.65 -1.09
CA GLU A 59 5.92 -0.74 -1.33
C GLU A 59 5.37 -1.73 -0.29
N ARG A 60 4.81 -1.23 0.82
CA ARG A 60 4.13 -2.03 1.85
C ARG A 60 2.63 -2.12 1.64
N VAL A 61 2.07 -1.41 0.66
CA VAL A 61 0.66 -1.55 0.30
C VAL A 61 0.50 -2.76 -0.63
N ASP A 62 -0.17 -3.80 -0.16
CA ASP A 62 -0.48 -4.95 -1.01
C ASP A 62 -1.69 -4.68 -1.91
N GLN A 63 -2.78 -4.19 -1.30
CA GLN A 63 -3.99 -3.80 -2.00
C GLN A 63 -4.52 -2.48 -1.47
N ALA A 64 -5.04 -1.66 -2.38
CA ALA A 64 -5.83 -0.49 -2.06
C ALA A 64 -7.09 -0.50 -2.91
N SER A 65 -8.25 -0.41 -2.27
CA SER A 65 -9.54 -0.38 -2.98
C SER A 65 -10.44 0.73 -2.45
N TRP A 66 -11.37 1.14 -3.30
CA TRP A 66 -12.31 2.20 -3.01
C TRP A 66 -13.73 1.69 -3.24
N LYS A 67 -14.57 1.74 -2.21
CA LYS A 67 -15.96 1.30 -2.28
C LYS A 67 -16.85 2.12 -1.37
N ASP A 68 -17.98 2.61 -1.87
CA ASP A 68 -19.01 3.30 -1.08
C ASP A 68 -18.49 4.44 -0.16
N GLY A 69 -17.46 5.17 -0.63
CA GLY A 69 -16.84 6.27 0.14
C GLY A 69 -15.74 5.83 1.11
N TRP A 70 -15.38 4.55 1.12
CA TRP A 70 -14.34 3.97 1.96
C TRP A 70 -13.08 3.65 1.16
N LEU A 71 -11.94 4.08 1.70
CA LEU A 71 -10.61 3.60 1.33
C LEU A 71 -10.30 2.38 2.20
N HIS A 72 -10.05 1.25 1.54
CA HIS A 72 -9.55 0.02 2.15
C HIS A 72 -8.09 -0.14 1.73
N VAL A 73 -7.17 -0.26 2.69
CA VAL A 73 -5.74 -0.51 2.44
C VAL A 73 -5.32 -1.72 3.22
N GLN A 74 -4.77 -2.71 2.52
CA GLN A 74 -4.16 -3.90 3.08
C GLN A 74 -2.65 -3.76 2.99
N GLU A 75 -1.95 -3.85 4.11
CA GLU A 75 -0.49 -3.96 4.11
C GLU A 75 -0.02 -5.38 3.72
N THR A 76 1.18 -5.44 3.14
CA THR A 76 1.84 -6.71 2.75
C THR A 76 2.06 -7.64 3.95
N SER A 77 2.19 -8.93 3.67
CA SER A 77 2.60 -9.95 4.64
C SER A 77 1.66 -10.07 5.85
N GLY A 78 0.35 -9.93 5.63
CA GLY A 78 -0.63 -9.99 6.72
C GLY A 78 -0.56 -8.79 7.67
N GLY A 79 0.03 -7.68 7.22
CA GLY A 79 0.09 -6.45 7.99
C GLY A 79 -1.30 -5.84 8.23
N PRO A 80 -1.35 -4.71 8.96
CA PRO A 80 -2.60 -4.05 9.32
C PRO A 80 -3.51 -3.73 8.12
N GLU A 81 -4.81 -3.85 8.35
CA GLU A 81 -5.86 -3.33 7.49
C GLU A 81 -6.28 -1.93 7.94
N HIS A 82 -6.47 -1.03 6.99
CA HIS A 82 -6.91 0.32 7.24
C HIS A 82 -8.20 0.62 6.51
N HIS A 83 -9.20 1.11 7.25
CA HIS A 83 -10.53 1.43 6.75
C HIS A 83 -10.88 2.88 7.04
N VAL A 84 -10.83 3.73 6.02
CA VAL A 84 -11.00 5.17 6.20
C VAL A 84 -12.09 5.71 5.29
N ARG A 85 -13.11 6.30 5.90
CA ARG A 85 -14.20 6.97 5.16
C ARG A 85 -13.80 8.40 4.79
N LEU A 86 -13.76 8.70 3.51
CA LEU A 86 -13.49 10.07 3.02
C LEU A 86 -14.80 10.77 2.70
N THR A 87 -14.90 12.04 3.08
CA THR A 87 -16.07 12.87 2.76
C THR A 87 -15.94 13.48 1.38
N GLU A 88 -14.72 13.82 0.98
CA GLU A 88 -14.39 14.40 -0.32
C GLU A 88 -13.13 13.73 -0.88
N PRO A 89 -13.25 12.60 -1.61
CA PRO A 89 -12.09 11.80 -2.00
C PRO A 89 -11.12 12.50 -2.95
N GLY A 90 -11.59 13.47 -3.74
CA GLY A 90 -10.75 14.19 -4.71
C GLY A 90 -9.94 13.24 -5.61
N SER A 91 -8.66 13.54 -5.82
CA SER A 91 -7.73 12.70 -6.60
C SER A 91 -6.98 11.66 -5.76
N VAL A 92 -7.32 11.49 -4.47
CA VAL A 92 -6.64 10.51 -3.60
C VAL A 92 -6.74 9.08 -4.13
N PRO A 93 -7.91 8.57 -4.57
CA PRO A 93 -8.00 7.19 -5.07
C PRO A 93 -7.11 6.93 -6.29
N GLU A 94 -7.08 7.87 -7.23
CA GLU A 94 -6.21 7.80 -8.42
C GLU A 94 -4.74 7.84 -8.02
N THR A 95 -4.35 8.80 -7.18
CA THR A 95 -2.97 8.95 -6.70
C THR A 95 -2.49 7.69 -5.98
N VAL A 96 -3.32 7.14 -5.07
CA VAL A 96 -2.97 5.89 -4.37
C VAL A 96 -2.77 4.75 -5.35
N ARG A 97 -3.68 4.57 -6.31
CA ARG A 97 -3.56 3.51 -7.33
C ARG A 97 -2.28 3.66 -8.15
N GLU A 98 -1.99 4.87 -8.61
CA GLU A 98 -0.77 5.18 -9.37
C GLU A 98 0.49 4.89 -8.56
N ARG A 99 0.56 5.39 -7.32
CA ARG A 99 1.73 5.21 -6.46
C ARG A 99 1.97 3.75 -6.10
N VAL A 100 0.92 2.99 -5.74
CA VAL A 100 1.02 1.56 -5.44
C VAL A 100 1.49 0.80 -6.68
N THR A 101 0.90 1.07 -7.84
CA THR A 101 1.27 0.41 -9.11
C THR A 101 2.72 0.71 -9.49
N ALA A 102 3.19 1.94 -9.29
CA ALA A 102 4.56 2.35 -9.59
C ALA A 102 5.63 1.62 -8.75
N THR A 103 5.25 1.00 -7.62
CA THR A 103 6.18 0.18 -6.83
C THR A 103 6.37 -1.21 -7.40
N VAL A 104 5.42 -1.74 -8.16
CA VAL A 104 5.45 -3.14 -8.60
C VAL A 104 6.47 -3.32 -9.72
N VAL A 105 7.52 -4.09 -9.44
CA VAL A 105 8.53 -4.48 -10.43
C VAL A 105 8.13 -5.79 -11.09
N LEU A 106 7.56 -6.71 -10.32
CA LEU A 106 7.17 -8.02 -10.81
C LEU A 106 6.04 -8.61 -9.98
N THR A 107 5.12 -9.30 -10.66
CA THR A 107 4.08 -10.13 -10.04
C THR A 107 4.14 -11.51 -10.69
N HIS A 108 4.18 -12.54 -9.86
CA HIS A 108 4.16 -13.94 -10.30
C HIS A 108 3.08 -14.70 -9.54
N HIS A 109 2.30 -15.50 -10.25
CA HIS A 109 1.30 -16.39 -9.66
C HIS A 109 1.76 -17.83 -9.84
N ALA A 110 1.75 -18.60 -8.75
CA ALA A 110 2.15 -20.00 -8.75
C ALA A 110 1.12 -20.85 -7.99
N ARG A 111 1.03 -22.13 -8.37
CA ARG A 111 0.27 -23.14 -7.64
C ARG A 111 1.18 -23.79 -6.59
N LEU A 112 0.63 -24.01 -5.41
CA LEU A 112 1.27 -24.72 -4.31
C LEU A 112 0.81 -26.19 -4.27
N PRO A 113 1.59 -27.07 -3.63
CA PRO A 113 1.12 -28.42 -3.32
C PRO A 113 -0.20 -28.37 -2.54
N GLY A 114 -1.14 -29.25 -2.88
CA GLY A 114 -2.48 -29.24 -2.27
C GLY A 114 -3.52 -28.36 -2.99
N GLY A 115 -3.15 -27.69 -4.09
CA GLY A 115 -4.08 -27.07 -5.03
C GLY A 115 -4.32 -25.56 -4.84
N GLY A 116 -3.93 -25.01 -3.69
CA GLY A 116 -3.98 -23.57 -3.44
C GLY A 116 -2.94 -22.79 -4.24
N GLY A 117 -3.12 -21.48 -4.35
CA GLY A 117 -2.21 -20.57 -5.06
C GLY A 117 -1.48 -19.58 -4.16
N VAL A 118 -0.37 -19.05 -4.68
CA VAL A 118 0.35 -17.92 -4.10
C VAL A 118 0.64 -16.87 -5.16
N ARG A 119 0.39 -15.61 -4.82
CA ARG A 119 0.89 -14.45 -5.56
C ARG A 119 2.16 -13.95 -4.88
N ILE A 120 3.25 -13.94 -5.63
CA ILE A 120 4.54 -13.38 -5.26
C ILE A 120 4.66 -12.01 -5.93
N ALA A 121 4.82 -10.96 -5.13
CA ALA A 121 4.96 -9.60 -5.64
C ALA A 121 6.29 -9.00 -5.18
N GLY A 122 7.08 -8.53 -6.15
CA GLY A 122 8.31 -7.77 -5.95
C GLY A 122 8.02 -6.28 -6.12
N ARG A 123 8.24 -5.50 -5.06
CA ARG A 123 8.02 -4.05 -5.02
C ARG A 123 9.29 -3.29 -4.72
N ARG A 124 9.57 -2.23 -5.47
CA ARG A 124 10.68 -1.31 -5.22
C ARG A 124 10.18 -0.11 -4.42
N PRO A 125 10.86 0.27 -3.32
CA PRO A 125 10.51 1.46 -2.56
C PRO A 125 10.52 2.72 -3.44
N ALA A 126 9.64 3.66 -3.14
CA ALA A 126 9.55 4.92 -3.86
C ALA A 126 10.84 5.76 -3.79
N GLU A 127 11.61 5.59 -2.72
CA GLU A 127 12.89 6.27 -2.47
C GLU A 127 14.08 5.54 -3.13
N GLY A 128 13.84 4.40 -3.77
CA GLY A 128 14.88 3.53 -4.33
C GLY A 128 15.34 2.44 -3.36
N GLY A 129 16.33 1.66 -3.78
CA GLY A 129 16.86 0.51 -3.03
C GLY A 129 16.40 -0.85 -3.56
N GLY A 130 16.60 -1.88 -2.74
CA GLY A 130 16.34 -3.28 -3.09
C GLY A 130 14.85 -3.61 -3.23
N VAL A 131 14.55 -4.62 -4.06
CA VAL A 131 13.18 -5.12 -4.22
C VAL A 131 12.75 -5.85 -2.95
N ARG A 132 11.61 -5.44 -2.39
CA ARG A 132 10.94 -6.12 -1.30
C ARG A 132 9.94 -7.12 -1.86
N TRP A 133 9.93 -8.32 -1.30
CA TRP A 133 9.10 -9.42 -1.76
C TRP A 133 8.02 -9.73 -0.74
N SER A 134 6.79 -9.95 -1.20
CA SER A 134 5.66 -10.34 -0.37
C SER A 134 4.95 -11.54 -0.98
N PHE A 135 4.44 -12.42 -0.12
CA PHE A 135 3.59 -13.53 -0.50
C PHE A 135 2.15 -13.23 -0.11
N VAL A 136 1.22 -13.55 -1.01
CA VAL A 136 -0.21 -13.48 -0.77
C VAL A 136 -0.79 -14.82 -1.15
N PHE A 137 -1.11 -15.61 -0.13
CA PHE A 137 -1.72 -16.92 -0.28
C PHE A 137 -3.21 -16.79 -0.57
N GLU A 138 -3.76 -17.70 -1.38
CA GLU A 138 -5.19 -17.76 -1.63
C GLU A 138 -6.00 -17.98 -0.34
N ALA A 139 -7.24 -17.50 -0.33
CA ALA A 139 -8.13 -17.65 0.81
C ALA A 139 -8.30 -19.12 1.22
N GLY A 140 -8.22 -19.39 2.52
CA GLY A 140 -8.28 -20.74 3.09
C GLY A 140 -6.92 -21.41 3.30
N LEU A 141 -5.82 -20.79 2.85
CA LEU A 141 -4.46 -21.18 3.22
C LEU A 141 -3.97 -20.40 4.44
N ASP A 142 -3.22 -21.07 5.31
CA ASP A 142 -2.54 -20.42 6.43
C ASP A 142 -1.21 -19.80 5.95
N PRO A 143 -1.06 -18.45 5.95
CA PRO A 143 0.17 -17.78 5.52
C PRO A 143 1.37 -18.00 6.46
N ASP A 144 1.12 -18.51 7.67
CA ASP A 144 2.14 -18.83 8.67
C ASP A 144 2.51 -20.33 8.67
N ASP A 145 1.84 -21.15 7.84
CA ASP A 145 2.22 -22.54 7.63
C ASP A 145 3.66 -22.63 7.07
N PRO A 146 4.60 -23.25 7.81
CA PRO A 146 6.00 -23.29 7.39
C PRO A 146 6.23 -24.03 6.06
N GLY A 147 5.40 -25.02 5.75
CA GLY A 147 5.47 -25.79 4.51
C GLY A 147 5.07 -24.95 3.30
N LEU A 148 3.96 -24.22 3.39
CA LEU A 148 3.52 -23.31 2.31
C LEU A 148 4.55 -22.18 2.09
N ARG A 149 5.10 -21.63 3.17
CA ARG A 149 6.15 -20.61 3.08
C ARG A 149 7.43 -21.13 2.43
N ALA A 150 7.91 -22.31 2.81
CA ALA A 150 9.09 -22.91 2.21
C ALA A 150 8.93 -23.12 0.69
N HIS A 151 7.74 -23.54 0.24
CA HIS A 151 7.46 -23.67 -1.19
C HIS A 151 7.45 -22.32 -1.91
N ALA A 152 6.80 -21.30 -1.32
CA ALA A 152 6.78 -19.95 -1.88
C ALA A 152 8.19 -19.34 -1.98
N GLU A 153 9.03 -19.60 -0.98
CA GLU A 153 10.44 -19.18 -0.96
C GLU A 153 11.26 -19.87 -2.05
N GLN A 154 11.06 -21.17 -2.29
CA GLN A 154 11.73 -21.87 -3.38
C GLN A 154 11.38 -21.26 -4.74
N ILE A 155 10.09 -20.98 -4.98
CA ILE A 155 9.62 -20.32 -6.21
C ILE A 155 10.24 -18.92 -6.34
N LEU A 156 10.33 -18.18 -5.22
CA LEU A 156 10.98 -16.86 -5.21
C LEU A 156 12.47 -16.95 -5.59
N GLN A 157 13.21 -17.94 -5.08
CA GLN A 157 14.62 -18.11 -5.44
C GLN A 157 14.79 -18.39 -6.94
N ASP A 158 13.92 -19.22 -7.50
CA ASP A 158 13.91 -19.49 -8.95
C ASP A 158 13.63 -18.23 -9.76
N LEU A 159 12.65 -17.44 -9.31
CA LEU A 159 12.26 -16.18 -9.93
C LEU A 159 13.40 -15.15 -9.92
N ARG A 160 14.12 -15.01 -8.82
CA ARG A 160 15.30 -14.14 -8.71
C ARG A 160 16.39 -14.55 -9.70
N ARG A 161 16.68 -15.86 -9.79
CA ARG A 161 17.66 -16.38 -10.77
C ARG A 161 17.28 -16.09 -12.21
N GLN A 162 15.99 -16.19 -12.55
CA GLN A 162 15.50 -15.95 -13.91
C GLN A 162 15.47 -14.46 -14.30
N THR A 163 15.20 -13.58 -13.34
CA THR A 163 14.94 -12.15 -13.59
C THR A 163 16.13 -11.24 -13.28
N GLY A 164 17.10 -11.73 -12.51
CA GLY A 164 18.24 -10.94 -12.04
C GLY A 164 17.88 -9.90 -10.97
N LEU A 165 16.73 -10.07 -10.30
CA LEU A 165 16.23 -9.22 -9.21
C LEU A 165 16.64 -9.70 -7.82
#